data_AF-A0A7S1V3W3-F1
#
_entry.id   AF-A0A7S1V3W3-F1
#
_cell.length_a   1.000
_cell.length_b   1.000
_cell.length_c   1.000
_cell.angle_alpha   90.00
_cell.angle_beta   90.00
_cell.angle_gamma   90.00
#
_symmetry.space_group_name_H-M   'P 1'
#
loop_
_entity.id
_entity.type
_entity.pdbx_description
1 polymer ?
#
loop_
_entity_poly.entity_id
_entity_poly.type
_entity_poly.pdbx_seq_one_letter_code
_entity_poly.pdbx_strand_id
1 'polypeptide(L)'
;ISLNREQRQRMLSVAEITSVVLAAMQQHSEDTVVLEHGCFAIARLANGNSPCIEGVTAASAVLAAMTYHVSHAKIQSNGCFALCEMSADPVNCKLIGEANGISTVASAMHMHLTNRNVQESGCRTLKWLALNPDSRDVPVAISAVAMAMWNHRSSEDIQKYGCEVFAFLARENVRWQRQVRGASAVTIIEVAKLEFPNEKFHRFANDALRALGESV
;
A
#
# COMPACT_ATOMS: atom_id res chain seq x y z
N ILE A 1 25.81 -11.74 8.54
CA ILE A 1 26.63 -10.91 7.62
C ILE A 1 27.19 -9.75 8.44
N SER A 2 28.51 -9.61 8.56
CA SER A 2 29.12 -8.52 9.33
C SER A 2 29.14 -7.23 8.49
N LEU A 3 28.49 -6.18 8.99
CA LEU A 3 28.48 -4.86 8.35
C LEU A 3 29.87 -4.22 8.45
N ASN A 4 30.36 -3.71 7.32
CA ASN A 4 31.61 -2.96 7.27
C ASN A 4 31.45 -1.55 7.90
N ARG A 5 32.56 -0.86 8.16
CA ARG A 5 32.56 0.45 8.84
C ARG A 5 31.74 1.51 8.09
N GLU A 6 31.80 1.51 6.76
CA GLU A 6 31.05 2.45 5.91
C GLU A 6 29.54 2.18 5.96
N GLN A 7 29.13 0.92 5.90
CA GLN A 7 27.74 0.50 6.07
C GLN A 7 27.20 0.89 7.44
N ARG A 8 27.98 0.71 8.51
CA ARG A 8 27.61 1.16 9.86
C ARG A 8 27.47 2.69 9.95
N GLN A 9 28.37 3.45 9.33
CA GLN A 9 28.29 4.92 9.33
C GLN A 9 27.07 5.42 8.53
N ARG A 10 26.80 4.83 7.37
CA ARG A 10 25.59 5.14 6.57
C ARG A 10 24.33 4.80 7.36
N MET A 11 24.30 3.66 8.02
CA MET A 11 23.22 3.24 8.92
C MET A 11 22.95 4.25 10.04
N LEU A 12 24.01 4.70 10.75
CA LEU A 12 23.90 5.74 11.78
C LEU A 12 23.33 7.04 11.21
N SER A 13 23.82 7.50 10.04
CA SER A 13 23.30 8.71 9.41
C SER A 13 21.83 8.61 8.99
N VAL A 14 21.36 7.43 8.56
CA VAL A 14 19.94 7.23 8.21
C VAL A 14 19.05 7.27 9.45
N ALA A 15 19.49 6.69 10.57
CA ALA A 15 18.75 6.76 11.82
C ALA A 15 18.62 8.19 12.34
N GLU A 16 19.70 8.98 12.29
CA GLU A 16 19.71 10.40 12.68
C GLU A 16 18.81 11.25 11.77
N ILE A 17 18.86 11.06 10.45
CA ILE A 17 17.96 11.76 9.53
C ILE A 17 16.51 11.38 9.80
N THR A 18 16.23 10.09 10.01
CA THR A 18 14.87 9.60 10.29
C THR A 18 14.33 10.25 11.56
N SER A 19 15.11 10.31 12.64
CA SER A 19 14.67 10.90 13.90
C SER A 19 14.37 12.40 13.77
N VAL A 20 15.18 13.15 13.01
CA VAL A 20 14.93 14.57 12.73
C VAL A 20 13.63 14.76 11.94
N VAL A 21 13.39 13.94 10.91
CA VAL A 21 12.14 14.00 10.13
C VAL A 21 10.93 13.69 11.02
N LEU A 22 11.01 12.66 11.87
CA LEU A 22 9.93 12.29 12.78
C LEU A 22 9.65 13.38 13.82
N ALA A 23 10.69 13.99 14.38
CA ALA A 23 10.56 15.10 15.31
C ALA A 23 9.88 16.31 14.65
N ALA A 24 10.26 16.65 13.42
CA ALA A 24 9.64 17.74 12.67
C ALA A 24 8.15 17.45 12.38
N MET A 25 7.82 16.24 11.92
CA MET A 25 6.43 15.83 11.70
C MET A 25 5.60 15.87 12.99
N GLN A 26 6.19 15.51 14.13
CA GLN A 26 5.51 15.55 15.43
C GLN A 26 5.29 16.99 15.91
N GLN A 27 6.30 17.85 15.81
CA GLN A 27 6.21 19.25 16.24
C GLN A 27 5.28 20.08 15.36
N HIS A 28 5.17 19.73 14.08
CA HIS A 28 4.38 20.44 13.09
C HIS A 28 3.28 19.56 12.49
N SER A 29 2.54 18.87 13.36
CA SER A 29 1.48 17.93 12.95
C SER A 29 0.29 18.58 12.24
N GLU A 30 0.14 19.90 12.30
CA GLU A 30 -0.89 20.66 11.58
C GLU A 30 -0.38 21.24 10.26
N ASP A 31 0.94 21.28 10.03
CA ASP A 31 1.53 21.85 8.83
C ASP A 31 1.56 20.80 7.71
N THR A 32 0.70 21.00 6.71
CA THR A 32 0.55 20.06 5.60
C THR A 32 1.80 19.97 4.72
N VAL A 33 2.61 21.03 4.65
CA VAL A 33 3.86 21.05 3.86
C VAL A 33 4.91 20.21 4.57
N VAL A 34 5.05 20.36 5.89
CA VAL A 34 5.99 19.54 6.67
C VAL A 34 5.61 18.07 6.59
N LEU A 35 4.33 17.73 6.72
CA LEU A 35 3.89 16.35 6.64
C LEU A 35 4.01 15.75 5.22
N GLU A 36 3.70 16.52 4.17
CA GLU A 36 3.89 16.08 2.78
C GLU A 36 5.34 15.67 2.52
N HIS A 37 6.28 16.54 2.90
CA HIS A 37 7.72 16.30 2.72
C HIS A 37 8.24 15.23 3.67
N GLY A 38 7.74 15.18 4.90
CA GLY A 38 8.10 14.18 5.89
C GLY A 38 7.73 12.77 5.45
N CYS A 39 6.49 12.55 5.00
CA CYS A 39 6.07 11.27 4.42
C CYS A 39 6.93 10.87 3.21
N PHE A 40 7.21 11.81 2.31
CA PHE A 40 8.05 11.55 1.14
C PHE A 40 9.50 11.19 1.53
N ALA A 41 10.08 11.91 2.50
CA ALA A 41 11.41 11.63 3.00
C ALA A 41 11.48 10.23 3.63
N ILE A 42 10.51 9.86 4.46
CA ILE A 42 10.41 8.51 5.04
C ILE A 42 10.33 7.45 3.94
N ALA A 43 9.53 7.66 2.90
CA ALA A 43 9.44 6.72 1.78
C ALA A 43 10.80 6.50 1.09
N ARG A 44 11.57 7.57 0.90
CA ARG A 44 12.90 7.50 0.29
C ARG A 44 13.93 6.84 1.18
N LEU A 45 13.84 7.05 2.49
CA LEU A 45 14.72 6.41 3.47
C LEU A 45 14.40 4.92 3.63
N ALA A 46 13.13 4.53 3.49
CA ALA A 46 12.68 3.14 3.56
C ALA A 46 13.08 2.33 2.33
N ASN A 47 13.18 2.99 1.17
CA ASN A 47 13.64 2.37 -0.06
C ASN A 47 15.12 1.96 0.07
N GLY A 48 15.38 0.64 0.11
CA GLY A 48 16.74 0.08 0.17
C GLY A 48 17.03 -0.86 1.35
N ASN A 49 16.00 -1.36 2.05
CA ASN A 49 16.14 -2.30 3.18
C ASN A 49 17.09 -1.79 4.28
N SER A 50 17.07 -0.49 4.56
CA SER A 50 17.88 0.08 5.63
C SER A 50 17.35 -0.45 6.97
N PRO A 51 18.14 -1.21 7.76
CA PRO A 51 17.71 -1.73 9.06
C PRO A 51 17.56 -0.64 10.12
N CYS A 52 17.76 0.63 9.74
CA CYS A 52 17.89 1.78 10.62
C CYS A 52 16.63 2.62 10.77
N ILE A 53 15.56 2.29 10.04
CA ILE A 53 14.28 2.89 10.35
C ILE A 53 13.72 2.13 11.54
N GLU A 54 13.44 2.85 12.62
CA GLU A 54 12.52 2.40 13.65
C GLU A 54 11.13 2.26 13.01
N GLY A 55 10.89 1.13 12.34
CA GLY A 55 9.73 0.94 11.46
C GLY A 55 8.40 1.19 12.18
N VAL A 56 8.33 0.91 13.49
CA VAL A 56 7.17 1.22 14.33
C VAL A 56 6.93 2.73 14.42
N THR A 57 7.96 3.50 14.79
CA THR A 57 7.86 4.95 15.01
C THR A 57 7.55 5.66 13.70
N ALA A 58 8.22 5.27 12.62
CA ALA A 58 8.00 5.85 11.30
C ALA A 58 6.61 5.52 10.73
N ALA A 59 6.18 4.26 10.80
CA ALA A 59 4.84 3.87 10.38
C ALA A 59 3.76 4.62 11.18
N SER A 60 3.92 4.72 12.51
CA SER A 60 2.97 5.41 13.37
C SER A 60 2.86 6.90 13.02
N ALA A 61 3.98 7.58 12.77
CA ALA A 61 3.97 8.98 12.37
C ALA A 61 3.28 9.19 11.01
N VAL A 62 3.54 8.31 10.03
CA VAL A 62 2.87 8.36 8.73
C VAL A 62 1.37 8.11 8.85
N LEU A 63 0.96 7.09 9.61
CA LEU A 63 -0.44 6.76 9.84
C LEU A 63 -1.17 7.90 10.57
N ALA A 64 -0.52 8.53 11.56
CA ALA A 64 -1.06 9.70 12.25
C ALA A 64 -1.26 10.88 11.30
N ALA A 65 -0.27 11.19 10.45
CA ALA A 65 -0.38 12.26 9.45
C ALA A 65 -1.53 12.00 8.46
N MET A 66 -1.65 10.77 7.96
CA MET A 66 -2.74 10.37 7.06
C MET A 66 -4.11 10.45 7.75
N THR A 67 -4.19 10.03 9.02
CA THR A 67 -5.45 10.03 9.78
C THR A 67 -5.90 11.45 10.16
N TYR A 68 -4.97 12.36 10.43
CA TYR A 68 -5.29 13.75 10.76
C TYR A 68 -5.66 14.55 9.50
N HIS A 69 -4.92 14.38 8.40
CA HIS A 69 -5.09 15.15 7.16
C HIS A 69 -5.78 14.36 6.05
N VAL A 70 -6.93 13.76 6.35
CA VAL A 70 -7.68 12.87 5.43
C VAL A 70 -8.01 13.50 4.08
N SER A 71 -8.21 14.82 4.03
CA SER A 71 -8.56 15.56 2.81
C SER A 71 -7.34 16.02 1.99
N HIS A 72 -6.12 15.91 2.52
CA HIS A 72 -4.92 16.39 1.84
C HIS A 72 -4.30 15.31 0.94
N ALA A 73 -4.69 15.31 -0.34
CA ALA A 73 -4.37 14.23 -1.29
C ALA A 73 -2.87 13.88 -1.37
N LYS A 74 -1.97 14.85 -1.26
CA LYS A 74 -0.53 14.59 -1.32
C LYS A 74 0.04 13.92 -0.07
N ILE A 75 -0.52 14.23 1.12
CA ILE A 75 -0.15 13.53 2.35
C ILE A 75 -0.63 12.08 2.24
N GLN A 76 -1.84 11.88 1.72
CA GLN A 76 -2.38 10.55 1.49
C GLN A 76 -1.53 9.75 0.50
N SER A 77 -1.16 10.32 -0.65
CA SER A 77 -0.33 9.62 -1.63
C SER A 77 1.08 9.32 -1.11
N ASN A 78 1.74 10.31 -0.49
CA ASN A 78 3.09 10.13 0.05
C ASN A 78 3.09 9.18 1.25
N GLY A 79 2.06 9.22 2.08
CA GLY A 79 1.88 8.32 3.21
C GLY A 79 1.66 6.88 2.75
N CYS A 80 0.75 6.64 1.79
CA CYS A 80 0.59 5.33 1.17
C CYS A 80 1.92 4.83 0.59
N PHE A 81 2.65 5.69 -0.14
CA PHE A 81 3.94 5.33 -0.72
C PHE A 81 4.98 4.98 0.36
N ALA A 82 5.09 5.75 1.44
CA ALA A 82 5.97 5.44 2.56
C ALA A 82 5.66 4.09 3.19
N LEU A 83 4.38 3.82 3.46
CA LEU A 83 3.92 2.54 4.01
C LEU A 83 4.23 1.37 3.07
N CYS A 84 4.10 1.57 1.75
CA CYS A 84 4.48 0.56 0.76
C CYS A 84 5.97 0.22 0.85
N GLU A 85 6.83 1.22 0.87
CA GLU A 85 8.28 1.01 0.88
C GLU A 85 8.74 0.36 2.20
N MET A 86 8.10 0.73 3.33
CA MET A 86 8.35 0.08 4.62
C MET A 86 7.86 -1.37 4.65
N SER A 87 6.74 -1.68 4.00
CA SER A 87 6.12 -3.02 4.00
C SER A 87 6.87 -4.07 3.16
N ALA A 88 7.95 -3.67 2.46
CA ALA A 88 8.88 -4.62 1.86
C ALA A 88 9.64 -5.45 2.92
N ASP A 89 9.79 -4.91 4.14
CA ASP A 89 10.29 -5.66 5.29
C ASP A 89 9.13 -6.40 6.00
N PRO A 90 9.22 -7.72 6.21
CA PRO A 90 8.14 -8.50 6.83
C PRO A 90 7.77 -8.07 8.25
N VAL A 91 8.74 -7.59 9.05
CA VAL A 91 8.50 -7.12 10.42
C VAL A 91 7.69 -5.83 10.36
N ASN A 92 8.10 -4.89 9.51
CA ASN A 92 7.36 -3.63 9.31
C ASN A 92 5.96 -3.87 8.73
N CYS A 93 5.82 -4.78 7.76
CA CYS A 93 4.52 -5.14 7.19
C CYS A 93 3.54 -5.61 8.27
N LYS A 94 3.98 -6.50 9.16
CA LYS A 94 3.18 -6.97 10.29
C LYS A 94 2.79 -5.82 11.22
N LEU A 95 3.75 -4.98 11.60
CA LEU A 95 3.53 -3.85 12.51
C LEU A 95 2.56 -2.81 11.92
N ILE A 96 2.69 -2.49 10.64
CA ILE A 96 1.76 -1.59 9.93
C ILE A 96 0.35 -2.19 9.94
N GLY A 97 0.23 -3.50 9.71
CA GLY A 97 -1.05 -4.21 9.81
C GLY A 97 -1.68 -4.11 11.20
N GLU A 98 -0.89 -4.34 12.26
CA GLU A 98 -1.32 -4.22 13.67
C GLU A 98 -1.70 -2.78 14.05
N ALA A 99 -1.14 -1.77 13.39
CA ALA A 99 -1.42 -0.35 13.59
C ALA A 99 -2.60 0.18 12.74
N ASN A 100 -3.53 -0.66 12.31
CA ASN A 100 -4.67 -0.31 11.44
C ASN A 100 -4.25 0.27 10.06
N GLY A 101 -3.09 -0.14 9.53
CA GLY A 101 -2.58 0.35 8.26
C GLY A 101 -3.50 0.04 7.08
N ILE A 102 -4.17 -1.12 7.07
CA ILE A 102 -5.12 -1.48 6.02
C ILE A 102 -6.30 -0.50 5.99
N SER A 103 -6.95 -0.30 7.14
CA SER A 103 -8.08 0.63 7.26
C SER A 103 -7.69 2.06 6.90
N THR A 104 -6.51 2.52 7.32
CA THR A 104 -6.02 3.88 7.02
C THR A 104 -5.78 4.07 5.52
N VAL A 105 -5.09 3.13 4.87
CA VAL A 105 -4.84 3.17 3.42
C VAL A 105 -6.15 3.07 2.63
N ALA A 106 -7.05 2.17 3.04
CA ALA A 106 -8.34 2.04 2.39
C ALA A 106 -9.16 3.34 2.54
N SER A 107 -9.19 3.95 3.71
CA SER A 107 -9.88 5.24 3.93
C SER A 107 -9.34 6.35 3.01
N ALA A 108 -8.00 6.43 2.88
CA ALA A 108 -7.36 7.35 1.94
C ALA A 108 -7.82 7.13 0.49
N MET A 109 -7.88 5.87 0.05
CA MET A 109 -8.37 5.51 -1.27
C MET A 109 -9.86 5.85 -1.45
N HIS A 110 -10.71 5.66 -0.45
CA HIS A 110 -12.13 6.02 -0.52
C HIS A 110 -12.34 7.55 -0.55
N MET A 111 -11.53 8.32 0.17
CA MET A 111 -11.61 9.78 0.17
C MET A 111 -11.14 10.40 -1.15
N HIS A 112 -10.19 9.76 -1.83
CA HIS A 112 -9.53 10.29 -3.03
C HIS A 112 -9.76 9.41 -4.26
N LEU A 113 -11.01 9.03 -4.52
CA LEU A 113 -11.41 8.10 -5.59
C LEU A 113 -10.85 8.46 -6.96
N THR A 114 -10.75 9.75 -7.29
CA THR A 114 -10.27 10.23 -8.59
C THR A 114 -8.78 10.57 -8.61
N ASN A 115 -8.10 10.52 -7.46
CA ASN A 115 -6.67 10.81 -7.40
C ASN A 115 -5.86 9.55 -7.72
N ARG A 116 -5.35 9.50 -8.96
CA ARG A 116 -4.56 8.37 -9.46
C ARG A 116 -3.38 7.99 -8.55
N ASN A 117 -2.63 8.97 -8.01
CA ASN A 117 -1.44 8.69 -7.20
C ASN A 117 -1.80 8.04 -5.85
N VAL A 118 -2.91 8.45 -5.24
CA VAL A 118 -3.42 7.82 -4.01
C VAL A 118 -3.87 6.40 -4.31
N GLN A 119 -4.59 6.18 -5.41
CA GLN A 119 -5.06 4.84 -5.78
C GLN A 119 -3.90 3.88 -6.12
N GLU A 120 -2.92 4.33 -6.92
CA GLU A 120 -1.75 3.52 -7.27
C GLU A 120 -0.94 3.13 -6.03
N SER A 121 -0.60 4.13 -5.21
CA SER A 121 0.17 3.89 -3.98
C SER A 121 -0.64 3.01 -3.01
N GLY A 122 -1.93 3.27 -2.85
CA GLY A 122 -2.81 2.50 -1.98
C GLY A 122 -2.95 1.03 -2.41
N CYS A 123 -3.22 0.76 -3.69
CA CYS A 123 -3.27 -0.61 -4.22
C CYS A 123 -1.94 -1.34 -4.00
N ARG A 124 -0.81 -0.66 -4.24
CA ARG A 124 0.52 -1.24 -4.04
C ARG A 124 0.81 -1.54 -2.57
N THR A 125 0.41 -0.67 -1.65
CA THR A 125 0.55 -0.89 -0.19
C THR A 125 -0.34 -2.03 0.28
N LEU A 126 -1.61 -2.05 -0.14
CA LEU A 126 -2.55 -3.11 0.22
C LEU A 126 -2.11 -4.47 -0.30
N LYS A 127 -1.37 -4.54 -1.42
CA LYS A 127 -0.74 -5.79 -1.86
C LYS A 127 0.16 -6.41 -0.80
N TRP A 128 0.95 -5.58 -0.10
CA TRP A 128 1.83 -6.06 0.96
C TRP A 128 1.05 -6.34 2.25
N LEU A 129 0.15 -5.44 2.65
CA LEU A 129 -0.56 -5.58 3.92
C LEU A 129 -1.62 -6.69 3.91
N ALA A 130 -2.23 -6.97 2.76
CA ALA A 130 -3.19 -8.06 2.60
C ALA A 130 -2.55 -9.45 2.78
N LEU A 131 -1.21 -9.54 2.86
CA LEU A 131 -0.47 -10.77 3.19
C LEU A 131 -0.68 -11.25 4.63
N ASN A 132 -1.36 -10.48 5.48
CA ASN A 132 -1.79 -10.93 6.80
C ASN A 132 -3.29 -11.34 6.78
N PRO A 133 -3.61 -12.59 6.41
CA PRO A 133 -4.99 -13.05 6.20
C PRO A 133 -5.84 -13.05 7.47
N ASP A 134 -5.22 -12.97 8.65
CA ASP A 134 -5.90 -12.86 9.94
C ASP A 134 -6.38 -11.42 10.24
N SER A 135 -6.00 -10.44 9.42
CA SER A 135 -6.47 -9.08 9.58
C SER A 135 -7.99 -9.00 9.39
N ARG A 136 -8.66 -8.36 10.35
CA ARG A 136 -10.10 -8.10 10.30
C ARG A 136 -10.49 -7.12 9.19
N ASP A 137 -9.50 -6.40 8.65
CA ASP A 137 -9.70 -5.30 7.70
C ASP A 137 -9.56 -5.75 6.23
N VAL A 138 -9.25 -7.02 5.97
CA VAL A 138 -9.20 -7.60 4.61
C VAL A 138 -10.45 -7.27 3.77
N PRO A 139 -11.70 -7.35 4.29
CA PRO A 139 -12.89 -6.97 3.52
C PRO A 139 -12.87 -5.50 3.06
N VAL A 140 -12.32 -4.60 3.88
CA VAL A 140 -12.20 -3.17 3.54
C VAL A 140 -11.16 -2.96 2.43
N ALA A 141 -10.06 -3.70 2.47
CA ALA A 141 -9.05 -3.71 1.42
C ALA A 141 -9.63 -4.18 0.07
N ILE A 142 -10.40 -5.28 0.08
CA ILE A 142 -11.06 -5.82 -1.13
C ILE A 142 -11.95 -4.75 -1.77
N SER A 143 -12.78 -4.08 -0.96
CA SER A 143 -13.67 -3.01 -1.44
C SER A 143 -12.88 -1.84 -2.03
N ALA A 144 -11.83 -1.37 -1.33
CA ALA A 144 -11.00 -0.27 -1.80
C ALA A 144 -10.33 -0.59 -3.15
N VAL A 145 -9.77 -1.79 -3.29
CA VAL A 145 -9.12 -2.23 -4.53
C VAL A 145 -10.12 -2.38 -5.68
N ALA A 146 -11.30 -2.95 -5.42
CA ALA A 146 -12.34 -3.08 -6.44
C ALA A 146 -12.77 -1.70 -6.99
N MET A 147 -13.00 -0.73 -6.09
CA MET A 147 -13.35 0.63 -6.51
C MET A 147 -12.19 1.34 -7.24
N ALA A 148 -10.95 1.16 -6.80
CA ALA A 148 -9.78 1.73 -7.47
C ALA A 148 -9.68 1.23 -8.91
N MET A 149 -9.81 -0.09 -9.11
CA MET A 149 -9.82 -0.70 -10.44
C MET A 149 -10.99 -0.19 -11.29
N TRP A 150 -12.18 -0.03 -10.71
CA TRP A 150 -13.34 0.45 -11.46
C TRP A 150 -13.25 1.92 -11.88
N ASN A 151 -12.69 2.79 -11.04
CA ASN A 151 -12.57 4.23 -11.29
C ASN A 151 -11.34 4.58 -12.15
N HIS A 152 -10.28 3.76 -12.12
CA HIS A 152 -9.03 3.99 -12.87
C HIS A 152 -8.76 2.88 -13.88
N ARG A 153 -9.73 2.66 -14.77
CA ARG A 153 -9.66 1.59 -15.78
C ARG A 153 -8.45 1.74 -16.71
N SER A 154 -8.06 2.98 -17.01
CA SER A 154 -6.93 3.29 -17.88
C SER A 154 -5.56 3.26 -17.19
N SER A 155 -5.46 2.97 -15.89
CA SER A 155 -4.17 2.76 -15.21
C SER A 155 -3.82 1.28 -15.17
N GLU A 156 -2.88 0.86 -16.01
CA GLU A 156 -2.39 -0.52 -16.06
C GLU A 156 -1.80 -0.96 -14.70
N ASP A 157 -1.14 -0.05 -13.98
CA ASP A 157 -0.55 -0.34 -12.67
C ASP A 157 -1.64 -0.62 -11.61
N ILE A 158 -2.72 0.18 -11.55
CA ILE A 158 -3.84 -0.08 -10.62
C ILE A 158 -4.50 -1.41 -10.96
N GLN A 159 -4.78 -1.67 -12.25
CA GLN A 159 -5.39 -2.94 -12.66
C GLN A 159 -4.49 -4.12 -12.30
N LYS A 160 -3.18 -4.02 -12.54
CA LYS A 160 -2.21 -5.06 -12.22
C LYS A 160 -2.17 -5.33 -10.71
N TYR A 161 -1.99 -4.31 -9.89
CA TYR A 161 -1.92 -4.48 -8.44
C TYR A 161 -3.25 -5.04 -7.89
N GLY A 162 -4.37 -4.60 -8.43
CA GLY A 162 -5.68 -5.13 -8.03
C GLY A 162 -5.84 -6.61 -8.36
N CYS A 163 -5.44 -7.04 -9.56
CA CYS A 163 -5.37 -8.46 -9.92
C CYS A 163 -4.46 -9.25 -8.96
N GLU A 164 -3.27 -8.74 -8.64
CA GLU A 164 -2.35 -9.41 -7.71
C GLU A 164 -2.96 -9.56 -6.30
N VAL A 165 -3.61 -8.52 -5.76
CA VAL A 165 -4.32 -8.56 -4.47
C VAL A 165 -5.45 -9.59 -4.49
N PHE A 166 -6.30 -9.56 -5.52
CA PHE A 166 -7.42 -10.48 -5.66
C PHE A 166 -6.96 -11.93 -5.80
N ALA A 167 -5.92 -12.18 -6.59
CA ALA A 167 -5.37 -13.51 -6.79
C ALA A 167 -4.78 -14.07 -5.49
N PHE A 168 -4.05 -13.24 -4.73
CA PHE A 168 -3.50 -13.62 -3.44
C PHE A 168 -4.62 -14.00 -2.46
N LEU A 169 -5.54 -13.06 -2.19
CA LEU A 169 -6.62 -13.26 -1.22
C LEU A 169 -7.53 -14.44 -1.58
N ALA A 170 -7.81 -14.65 -2.87
CA ALA A 170 -8.65 -15.75 -3.32
C ALA A 170 -8.01 -17.13 -3.13
N ARG A 171 -6.66 -17.23 -3.11
CA ARG A 171 -5.94 -18.48 -2.85
C ARG A 171 -5.79 -18.81 -1.37
N GLU A 172 -5.67 -17.79 -0.53
CA GLU A 172 -5.45 -17.97 0.90
C GLU A 172 -6.58 -18.76 1.57
N ASN A 173 -7.84 -18.39 1.31
CA ASN A 173 -8.98 -19.17 1.81
C ASN A 173 -10.29 -18.90 1.04
N VAL A 174 -11.23 -19.85 1.21
CA VAL A 174 -12.57 -19.81 0.57
C VAL A 174 -13.40 -18.59 1.01
N ARG A 175 -13.21 -18.09 2.23
CA ARG A 175 -13.95 -16.91 2.72
C ARG A 175 -13.57 -15.67 1.92
N TRP A 176 -12.27 -15.41 1.76
CA TRP A 176 -11.74 -14.29 0.98
C TRP A 176 -12.02 -14.45 -0.51
N GLN A 177 -11.90 -15.66 -1.07
CA GLN A 177 -12.35 -15.93 -2.43
C GLN A 177 -13.80 -15.49 -2.67
N ARG A 178 -14.72 -15.88 -1.77
CA ARG A 178 -16.15 -15.47 -1.86
C ARG A 178 -16.33 -13.96 -1.75
N GLN A 179 -15.58 -13.28 -0.87
CA GLN A 179 -15.68 -11.83 -0.72
C GLN A 179 -15.13 -11.08 -1.93
N VAL A 180 -13.98 -11.50 -2.48
CA VAL A 180 -13.43 -10.94 -3.71
C VAL A 180 -14.42 -11.09 -4.86
N ARG A 181 -15.03 -12.28 -5.02
CA ARG A 181 -16.12 -12.47 -5.99
C ARG A 181 -17.31 -11.55 -5.73
N GLY A 182 -17.71 -11.39 -4.46
CA GLY A 182 -18.80 -10.50 -4.05
C GLY A 182 -18.55 -9.02 -4.33
N ALA A 183 -17.29 -8.59 -4.44
CA ALA A 183 -16.90 -7.24 -4.84
C ALA A 183 -16.87 -7.03 -6.36
N SER A 184 -17.58 -7.88 -7.13
CA SER A 184 -17.63 -7.85 -8.59
C SER A 184 -16.26 -7.99 -9.28
N ALA A 185 -15.27 -8.58 -8.60
CA ALA A 185 -13.90 -8.70 -9.11
C ALA A 185 -13.81 -9.38 -10.47
N VAL A 186 -14.60 -10.43 -10.73
CA VAL A 186 -14.60 -11.13 -12.04
C VAL A 186 -14.94 -10.17 -13.18
N THR A 187 -16.02 -9.40 -13.04
CA THR A 187 -16.41 -8.40 -14.05
C THR A 187 -15.37 -7.30 -14.20
N ILE A 188 -14.82 -6.81 -13.09
CA ILE A 188 -13.79 -5.77 -13.09
C ILE A 188 -12.54 -6.24 -13.86
N ILE A 189 -12.08 -7.47 -13.59
CA ILE A 189 -10.89 -8.04 -14.24
C ILE A 189 -11.14 -8.26 -15.74
N GLU A 190 -12.32 -8.76 -16.14
CA GLU A 190 -12.64 -8.95 -17.56
C GLU A 190 -12.71 -7.61 -18.31
N VAL A 191 -13.28 -6.56 -17.71
CA VAL A 191 -13.25 -5.20 -18.28
C VAL A 191 -11.81 -4.71 -18.42
N ALA A 192 -10.95 -4.95 -17.43
CA ALA A 192 -9.54 -4.57 -17.51
C ALA A 192 -8.79 -5.32 -18.63
N LYS A 193 -9.11 -6.59 -18.89
CA LYS A 193 -8.53 -7.36 -20.01
C LYS A 193 -8.90 -6.78 -21.38
N LEU A 194 -10.11 -6.23 -21.52
CA LEU A 194 -10.55 -5.55 -22.73
C LEU A 194 -9.80 -4.22 -22.94
N GLU A 195 -9.56 -3.47 -21.86
CA GLU A 195 -8.82 -2.21 -21.89
C GLU A 195 -7.33 -2.41 -22.21
N PHE A 196 -6.73 -3.49 -21.69
CA PHE A 196 -5.32 -3.82 -21.89
C PHE A 196 -5.15 -5.16 -22.63
N PRO A 197 -5.26 -5.17 -23.98
CA PRO A 197 -5.11 -6.38 -24.79
C PRO A 197 -3.63 -6.74 -25.00
N ASN A 198 -2.86 -6.82 -23.91
CA ASN A 198 -1.45 -7.18 -23.93
C ASN A 198 -1.18 -8.43 -23.09
N GLU A 199 -0.26 -9.28 -23.56
CA GLU A 199 0.02 -10.59 -22.95
C GLU A 199 0.50 -10.44 -21.50
N LYS A 200 1.30 -9.41 -21.21
CA LYS A 200 1.86 -9.18 -19.88
C LYS A 200 0.76 -8.92 -18.86
N PHE A 201 -0.21 -8.06 -19.18
CA PHE A 201 -1.35 -7.77 -18.33
C PHE A 201 -2.27 -9.00 -18.19
N HIS A 202 -2.56 -9.67 -19.31
CA HIS A 202 -3.43 -10.86 -19.32
C HIS A 202 -2.91 -11.99 -18.42
N ARG A 203 -1.59 -12.12 -18.22
CA ARG A 203 -1.04 -13.05 -17.23
C ARG A 203 -1.53 -12.77 -15.80
N PHE A 204 -1.51 -11.51 -15.36
CA PHE A 204 -2.01 -11.13 -14.03
C PHE A 204 -3.52 -11.32 -13.92
N ALA A 205 -4.25 -10.91 -14.95
CA ALA A 205 -5.71 -11.02 -14.98
C ALA A 205 -6.18 -12.49 -14.96
N ASN A 206 -5.58 -13.34 -15.79
CA ASN A 206 -5.93 -14.76 -15.83
C ASN A 206 -5.51 -15.49 -14.55
N ASP A 207 -4.40 -15.09 -13.92
CA ASP A 207 -4.00 -15.61 -12.62
C ASP A 207 -5.03 -15.31 -11.51
N ALA A 208 -5.59 -14.10 -11.52
CA ALA A 208 -6.66 -13.71 -10.60
C ALA A 208 -7.97 -14.44 -10.92
N LEU A 209 -8.36 -14.55 -12.18
CA LEU A 209 -9.57 -15.26 -12.60
C LEU A 209 -9.53 -16.75 -12.24
N ARG A 210 -8.38 -17.42 -12.45
CA ARG A 210 -8.19 -18.82 -12.00
C ARG A 210 -8.27 -18.95 -10.48
N ALA A 211 -7.67 -18.02 -9.73
CA ALA A 211 -7.79 -18.00 -8.28
C ALA A 211 -9.24 -17.84 -7.82
N LEU A 212 -10.07 -17.15 -8.59
CA LEU A 212 -11.51 -17.00 -8.34
C LEU A 212 -12.34 -18.20 -8.81
N GLY A 213 -11.75 -19.18 -9.51
CA GLY A 213 -12.43 -20.37 -10.03
C GLY A 213 -13.03 -20.22 -11.42
N GLU A 214 -12.64 -19.18 -12.17
CA GLU A 214 -13.06 -18.98 -13.56
C GLU A 214 -12.20 -19.80 -14.53
N SER A 215 -12.81 -20.23 -15.64
CA SER A 215 -12.12 -20.93 -16.74
C SER A 215 -11.61 -19.91 -17.75
N VAL A 216 -10.28 -19.78 -17.87
CA VAL A 216 -9.58 -18.76 -18.69
C VAL A 216 -8.31 -19.27 -19.36
#